data_AF-A0A0S7ZRW5-F1
#
_entry.id   AF-A0A0S7ZRW5-F1
#
_cell.length_a   1.000
_cell.length_b   1.000
_cell.length_c   1.000
_cell.angle_alpha   90.00
_cell.angle_beta   90.00
_cell.angle_gamma   90.00
#
_symmetry.space_group_name_H-M   'P 1'
#
loop_
_entity.id
_entity.type
_entity.pdbx_description
1 polymer ?
#
loop_
_entity_poly.entity_id
_entity_poly.type
_entity_poly.pdbx_seq_one_letter_code
_entity_poly.pdbx_strand_id
1 'polypeptide(L)' 'MREIIRHTPGKIFLGILFLSIAGMLFVTRYFPHKVVVFGWMTLPLVSGLVFVFVWLVAYLIYFFKFWPYK' A
#
# COMPACT_ATOMS: atom_id res chain seq x y z
N MET A 1 -3.59 -14.68 22.39
CA MET A 1 -3.96 -13.33 21.88
C MET A 1 -3.05 -12.18 22.36
N ARG A 2 -2.25 -12.31 23.43
CA ARG A 2 -1.27 -11.28 23.85
C ARG A 2 -0.05 -11.16 22.91
N GLU A 3 0.29 -12.23 22.19
CA GLU A 3 1.41 -12.26 21.24
C GLU A 3 1.17 -11.40 20.00
N ILE A 4 -0.06 -11.39 19.46
CA ILE A 4 -0.43 -10.55 18.31
C ILE A 4 -0.26 -9.05 18.63
N ILE A 5 -0.52 -8.64 19.86
CA ILE A 5 -0.36 -7.25 20.31
C ILE A 5 1.11 -6.86 20.43
N ARG A 6 2.00 -7.83 20.64
CA ARG A 6 3.46 -7.63 20.76
C ARG A 6 4.19 -7.78 19.41
N HIS A 7 3.53 -8.21 18.35
CA HIS A 7 4.04 -8.18 16.97
C HIS A 7 4.08 -6.73 16.45
N THR A 8 5.06 -5.97 16.92
CA THR A 8 5.52 -4.70 16.32
C THR A 8 5.63 -4.76 14.79
N PRO A 9 6.13 -5.84 14.14
CA PRO A 9 6.15 -5.90 12.68
C PRO A 9 4.76 -5.97 12.04
N GLY A 10 3.79 -6.65 12.66
CA GLY A 10 2.42 -6.70 12.15
C GLY A 10 1.74 -5.34 12.20
N LYS A 11 2.03 -4.54 13.24
CA LYS A 11 1.54 -3.16 13.36
C LYS A 11 2.11 -2.24 12.28
N ILE A 12 3.40 -2.37 11.97
CA ILE A 12 4.03 -1.60 10.89
C ILE A 12 3.43 -1.97 9.54
N PHE A 13 3.25 -3.28 9.27
CA PHE A 13 2.59 -3.76 8.06
C PHE A 13 1.16 -3.21 7.92
N LEU A 14 0.35 -3.29 8.97
CA LEU A 14 -1.00 -2.74 9.00
C LEU A 14 -1.00 -1.21 8.82
N GLY A 15 -0.02 -0.52 9.41
CA GLY A 15 0.16 0.93 9.24
C GLY A 15 0.47 1.32 7.79
N ILE A 16 1.35 0.57 7.12
CA ILE A 16 1.69 0.78 5.69
C ILE A 16 0.47 0.53 4.81
N LEU A 17 -0.26 -0.56 5.05
CA LEU A 17 -1.50 -0.85 4.32
C LEU A 17 -2.53 0.26 4.53
N PHE A 18 -2.72 0.70 5.76
CA PHE A 18 -3.65 1.78 6.08
C PHE A 18 -3.25 3.09 5.39
N LEU A 19 -1.96 3.47 5.44
CA LEU A 19 -1.44 4.65 4.76
C LEU A 19 -1.60 4.55 3.24
N SER A 20 -1.45 3.36 2.65
CA SER A 20 -1.66 3.17 1.22
C SER A 20 -3.11 3.43 0.80
N ILE A 21 -4.09 2.99 1.61
CA ILE A 21 -5.52 3.23 1.36
C ILE A 21 -5.83 4.71 1.57
N ALA A 22 -5.36 5.30 2.67
CA ALA A 22 -5.56 6.72 2.95
C ALA A 22 -4.96 7.61 1.86
N GLY A 23 -3.77 7.27 1.37
CA GLY A 23 -3.13 7.92 0.22
C GLY A 23 -3.95 7.79 -1.05
N MET A 24 -4.46 6.60 -1.36
CA MET A 24 -5.32 6.40 -2.53
C MET A 24 -6.60 7.23 -2.47
N LEU A 25 -7.27 7.26 -1.31
CA LEU A 25 -8.47 8.08 -1.08
C LEU A 25 -8.18 9.59 -1.10
N PHE A 26 -6.97 10.00 -0.76
CA PHE A 26 -6.56 11.39 -0.89
C PHE A 26 -6.32 11.77 -2.35
N VAL A 27 -5.79 10.86 -3.16
CA VAL A 27 -5.48 11.12 -4.57
C VAL A 27 -6.73 11.09 -5.45
N THR A 28 -7.77 10.34 -5.09
CA THR A 28 -9.03 10.26 -5.87
C THR A 28 -9.70 11.62 -6.08
N ARG A 29 -9.51 12.59 -5.19
CA ARG A 29 -10.02 13.97 -5.36
C ARG A 29 -9.47 14.67 -6.60
N TYR A 30 -8.33 14.22 -7.12
CA TYR A 30 -7.69 14.77 -8.31
C TYR A 30 -8.07 14.02 -9.59
N PHE A 31 -8.81 12.92 -9.51
CA PHE A 31 -9.24 12.15 -10.68
C PHE A 31 -10.14 12.93 -11.67
N PRO A 32 -11.00 13.87 -11.23
CA PRO A 32 -11.80 14.69 -12.15
C PRO A 32 -10.95 15.68 -12.94
N HIS A 33 -9.82 16.11 -12.38
CA HIS A 33 -8.84 16.91 -13.09
C HIS A 33 -8.11 15.96 -14.02
N LYS A 34 -8.19 16.16 -15.34
CA LYS A 34 -7.55 15.32 -16.36
C LYS A 34 -6.01 15.43 -16.30
N VAL A 35 -5.42 14.98 -15.21
CA VAL A 35 -3.99 15.04 -14.94
C VAL A 35 -3.33 13.86 -15.62
N VAL A 36 -2.39 14.18 -16.51
CA VAL A 36 -1.50 13.21 -17.15
C VAL A 36 -0.17 13.24 -16.42
N VAL A 37 0.24 12.08 -15.90
CA VAL A 37 1.52 11.89 -15.23
C VAL A 37 2.51 11.34 -16.25
N PHE A 38 3.72 11.89 -16.26
CA PHE A 38 4.79 11.55 -17.22
C PHE A 38 4.43 11.75 -18.71
N GLY A 39 3.32 12.42 -19.02
CA GLY A 39 2.89 12.72 -20.40
C GLY A 39 2.20 11.56 -21.14
N TRP A 40 2.11 10.36 -20.55
CA TRP A 40 1.47 9.19 -21.19
C TRP A 40 0.54 8.40 -20.26
N MET A 41 0.61 8.58 -18.93
CA MET A 41 -0.23 7.86 -17.99
C MET A 41 -1.30 8.75 -17.37
N THR A 42 -2.51 8.24 -17.20
CA THR A 42 -3.53 8.95 -16.43
C THR A 42 -3.24 8.85 -14.94
N LEU A 43 -3.55 9.90 -14.18
CA LEU A 43 -3.35 9.93 -12.73
C LEU A 43 -4.03 8.75 -11.98
N PRO A 44 -5.26 8.31 -12.34
CA PRO A 44 -5.85 7.11 -11.75
C PRO A 44 -5.06 5.82 -12.02
N LEU A 45 -4.48 5.69 -13.22
CA LEU A 45 -3.68 4.52 -13.58
C LEU A 45 -2.38 4.47 -12.77
N VAL A 46 -1.68 5.60 -12.67
CA VAL A 46 -0.43 5.68 -11.88
C VAL A 46 -0.70 5.42 -10.41
N SER A 47 -1.74 6.04 -9.84
CA SER A 47 -2.05 5.86 -8.42
C SER A 47 -2.46 4.42 -8.11
N GLY A 48 -3.21 3.78 -9.00
CA GLY A 48 -3.55 2.36 -8.89
C GLY A 48 -2.32 1.45 -8.95
N LEU A 49 -1.41 1.70 -9.89
CA LEU A 49 -0.15 0.95 -9.98
C LEU A 49 0.69 1.11 -8.72
N VAL A 50 0.91 2.33 -8.24
CA VAL A 50 1.66 2.60 -7.01
C VAL A 50 1.01 1.89 -5.82
N PHE A 51 -0.31 1.93 -5.70
CA PHE A 51 -1.04 1.23 -4.64
C PHE A 51 -0.79 -0.28 -4.67
N VAL A 52 -0.94 -0.92 -5.83
CA VAL A 52 -0.69 -2.37 -5.99
C VAL A 52 0.77 -2.71 -5.70
N PHE A 53 1.72 -1.91 -6.17
CA PHE A 53 3.15 -2.12 -5.88
C PHE A 53 3.46 -2.04 -4.39
N VAL A 54 2.92 -1.03 -3.68
CA VAL A 54 3.10 -0.90 -2.23
C VAL A 54 2.53 -2.12 -1.50
N TRP A 55 1.34 -2.58 -1.91
CA TRP A 55 0.73 -3.79 -1.35
C TRP A 55 1.56 -5.04 -1.60
N LEU A 56 2.03 -5.23 -2.83
CA LEU A 56 2.85 -6.38 -3.21
C LEU A 56 4.16 -6.41 -2.40
N VAL A 57 4.86 -5.28 -2.32
CA VAL A 57 6.11 -5.17 -1.55
C VAL A 57 5.86 -5.41 -0.07
N ALA A 58 4.83 -4.80 0.50
CA ALA A 58 4.46 -5.02 1.90
C ALA A 58 4.14 -6.50 2.16
N TYR A 59 3.39 -7.15 1.25
CA TYR A 59 3.04 -8.56 1.33
C TYR A 59 4.29 -9.45 1.26
N LEU A 60 5.20 -9.20 0.30
CA LEU A 60 6.44 -9.95 0.17
C LEU A 60 7.33 -9.80 1.41
N ILE A 61 7.47 -8.59 1.94
CA ILE A 61 8.24 -8.35 3.18
C ILE A 61 7.62 -9.12 4.34
N TYR A 62 6.29 -9.09 4.47
CA TYR A 62 5.60 -9.82 5.53
C TYR A 62 5.78 -11.33 5.37
N PHE A 63 5.60 -11.84 4.15
CA PHE A 63 5.76 -13.25 3.79
C PHE A 63 7.19 -13.73 4.07
N PHE A 64 8.23 -13.13 3.48
CA PHE A 64 9.59 -13.63 3.66
C PHE A 64 10.11 -13.53 5.10
N LYS A 65 9.62 -12.56 5.88
CA LYS A 65 10.16 -12.28 7.22
C LYS A 65 9.37 -12.90 8.36
N PHE A 66 8.05 -13.03 8.23
CA PHE A 66 7.16 -13.47 9.32
C PHE A 66 6.34 -14.72 8.99
N TRP A 67 6.50 -15.32 7.80
CA TRP A 67 5.79 -16.55 7.48
C TRP A 67 6.25 -17.70 8.40
N PRO A 68 5.32 -18.36 9.11
CA PRO A 68 5.64 -19.34 10.15
C PRO A 68 6.08 -20.70 9.59
N TYR A 69 5.86 -20.97 8.29
CA TYR A 69 6.29 -22.21 7.63
C TYR A 69 7.70 -22.08 7.03
N LYS A 70 8.67 -21.63 7.83
CA LYS A 70 10.09 -21.85 7.53
C LYS A 70 10.57 -23.13 8.17
#